data_AF-A0A8S9ZYD3-F1
#
_entry.id   AF-A0A8S9ZYD3-F1
#
_cell.length_a   1.000
_cell.length_b   1.000
_cell.length_c   1.000
_cell.angle_alpha   90.00
_cell.angle_beta   90.00
_cell.angle_gamma   90.00
#
_symmetry.space_group_name_H-M   'P 1'
#
loop_
_entity.id
_entity.type
_entity.pdbx_description
1 polymer ?
#
loop_
_entity_poly.entity_id
_entity_poly.type
_entity_poly.pdbx_seq_one_letter_code
_entity_poly.pdbx_strand_id
1 'polypeptide(L)'
;MAFDRASFTVCGFVLFNMAITLFIWCYIYEMKCEYFDKPTLLDLNSTLTTGNALIDGILNGLFIATIIALMGIILSQCISHQLISYVILFVKSSFLMTAFIMPANIIYDFYLKFLGSNNSYIYLYTIITSLSFTLLIITAYFTNNFPSFLQQIFSVFNCSFISIYYLRFLPRHTIWFLMIAVIFWDLFAVNSSFGPLKVAALNAQNFNEGILRFMFFIAKNGKDEEESDDNNNEIKKMKFLLRILKLIQQMMIIF
;
A
#
# COMPACT_ATOMS: atom_id res chain seq x y z
N MET A 1 -33.26 -4.42 -6.51
CA MET A 1 -32.01 -4.16 -5.77
C MET A 1 -30.88 -4.73 -6.59
N ALA A 2 -30.30 -3.92 -7.48
CA ALA A 2 -29.12 -4.31 -8.24
C ALA A 2 -27.92 -4.15 -7.30
N PHE A 3 -27.53 -5.23 -6.63
CA PHE A 3 -26.26 -5.27 -5.94
C PHE A 3 -25.19 -5.29 -7.05
N ASP A 4 -24.48 -4.17 -7.23
CA ASP A 4 -23.55 -4.00 -8.34
C ASP A 4 -22.46 -5.07 -8.28
N ARG A 5 -22.13 -5.67 -9.44
CA ARG A 5 -21.08 -6.69 -9.56
C ARG A 5 -19.75 -6.20 -8.99
N ALA A 6 -19.48 -4.89 -9.08
CA ALA A 6 -18.32 -4.26 -8.48
C ALA A 6 -18.30 -4.39 -6.94
N SER A 7 -19.43 -4.13 -6.28
CA SER A 7 -19.56 -4.27 -4.83
C SER A 7 -19.34 -5.71 -4.38
N PHE A 8 -19.85 -6.68 -5.14
CA PHE A 8 -19.63 -8.10 -4.85
C PHE A 8 -18.16 -8.51 -4.98
N THR A 9 -17.50 -8.08 -6.06
CA THR A 9 -16.08 -8.35 -6.29
C THR A 9 -15.21 -7.77 -5.17
N VAL A 10 -15.43 -6.50 -4.80
CA VAL A 10 -14.68 -5.85 -3.71
C VAL A 10 -14.94 -6.58 -2.38
N CYS A 11 -16.18 -6.92 -2.07
CA CYS A 11 -16.52 -7.68 -0.87
C CYS A 11 -15.80 -9.04 -0.84
N GLY A 12 -15.72 -9.73 -1.98
CA GLY A 12 -14.99 -10.98 -2.13
C GLY A 12 -13.51 -10.86 -1.77
N PHE A 13 -12.80 -9.84 -2.30
CA PHE A 13 -11.39 -9.62 -1.97
C PHE A 13 -11.17 -9.25 -0.50
N VAL A 14 -12.07 -8.46 0.09
CA VAL A 14 -12.00 -8.10 1.52
C VAL A 14 -12.20 -9.31 2.41
N LEU A 15 -13.21 -10.14 2.13
CA LEU A 15 -13.45 -11.38 2.87
C LEU A 15 -12.28 -12.36 2.73
N PHE A 16 -11.70 -12.46 1.54
CA PHE A 16 -10.51 -13.28 1.30
C PHE A 16 -9.31 -12.80 2.12
N ASN A 17 -9.06 -11.47 2.15
CA ASN A 17 -8.03 -10.87 2.99
C ASN A 17 -8.23 -11.21 4.47
N MET A 18 -9.45 -11.01 4.99
CA MET A 18 -9.80 -11.32 6.37
C MET A 18 -9.60 -12.80 6.70
N ALA A 19 -9.97 -13.70 5.79
CA ALA A 19 -9.81 -15.14 5.97
C ALA A 19 -8.33 -15.54 6.05
N ILE A 20 -7.47 -15.01 5.17
CA ILE A 20 -6.02 -15.28 5.19
C ILE A 20 -5.39 -14.74 6.47
N THR A 21 -5.68 -13.49 6.84
CA THR A 21 -5.16 -12.85 8.05
C THR A 21 -5.53 -13.66 9.29
N LEU A 22 -6.80 -14.07 9.40
CA LEU A 22 -7.29 -14.86 10.53
C LEU A 22 -6.66 -16.26 10.54
N PHE A 23 -6.55 -16.92 9.40
CA PHE A 23 -5.93 -18.23 9.28
C PHE A 23 -4.48 -18.20 9.76
N ILE A 24 -3.67 -17.26 9.27
CA ILE A 24 -2.26 -17.13 9.67
C ILE A 24 -2.16 -16.78 11.17
N TRP A 25 -2.99 -15.86 11.65
CA TRP A 25 -2.96 -15.44 13.06
C TRP A 25 -3.32 -16.57 14.03
N CYS A 26 -4.32 -17.39 13.69
CA CYS A 26 -4.72 -18.53 14.51
C CYS A 26 -3.71 -19.68 14.40
N TYR A 27 -3.29 -20.03 13.19
CA TYR A 27 -2.50 -21.23 12.94
C TYR A 27 -1.02 -21.06 13.28
N ILE A 28 -0.40 -19.98 12.81
CA ILE A 28 1.03 -19.73 13.03
C ILE A 28 1.23 -19.17 14.43
N TYR A 29 0.51 -18.10 14.76
CA TYR A 29 0.76 -17.29 15.96
C TYR A 29 -0.08 -17.65 17.18
N GLU A 30 -1.02 -18.60 17.09
CA GLU A 30 -1.86 -19.04 18.22
C GLU A 30 -2.58 -17.87 18.93
N MET A 31 -2.91 -16.81 18.18
CA MET A 31 -3.51 -15.57 18.70
C MET A 31 -2.66 -14.85 19.77
N LYS A 32 -1.36 -15.15 19.87
CA LYS A 32 -0.44 -14.47 20.79
C LYS A 32 0.05 -13.16 20.18
N CYS A 33 0.07 -12.11 20.99
CA CYS A 33 0.78 -10.87 20.68
C CYS A 33 2.20 -11.01 21.21
N GLU A 34 3.19 -10.75 20.35
CA GLU A 34 4.57 -10.67 20.80
C GLU A 34 4.84 -9.26 21.28
N TYR A 35 5.05 -9.12 22.58
CA TYR A 35 5.65 -7.92 23.14
C TYR A 35 7.14 -8.00 22.83
N PHE A 36 7.60 -7.38 21.75
CA PHE A 36 9.02 -7.06 21.66
C PHE A 36 9.36 -6.16 22.85
N ASP A 37 10.49 -6.39 23.51
CA ASP A 37 10.89 -5.65 24.70
C ASP A 37 10.98 -4.11 24.48
N LYS A 38 10.99 -3.59 23.24
CA LYS A 38 11.24 -2.17 22.94
C LYS A 38 10.68 -1.56 21.62
N PRO A 39 9.39 -1.65 21.22
CA PRO A 39 8.90 -0.85 20.08
C PRO A 39 7.92 0.28 20.46
N THR A 40 7.37 0.31 21.67
CA THR A 40 6.38 1.32 22.09
C THR A 40 7.04 2.48 22.85
N LEU A 41 6.61 3.70 22.56
CA LEU A 41 7.10 4.95 23.19
C LEU A 41 6.98 4.88 24.71
N LEU A 42 5.89 4.30 25.20
CA LEU A 42 5.67 3.94 26.60
C LEU A 42 5.49 2.43 26.66
N ASP A 43 6.47 1.72 27.20
CA ASP A 43 6.40 0.28 27.38
C ASP A 43 5.96 -0.03 28.82
N LEU A 44 4.92 -0.86 28.93
CA LEU A 44 4.34 -1.34 30.19
C LEU A 44 5.37 -2.03 31.09
N ASN A 45 6.39 -2.61 30.48
CA ASN A 45 7.43 -3.40 31.14
C ASN A 45 8.75 -2.62 31.33
N SER A 46 8.83 -1.38 30.83
CA SER A 46 10.01 -0.52 30.94
C SER A 46 9.86 0.51 32.06
N THR A 47 10.95 1.21 32.38
CA THR A 47 10.98 2.31 33.37
C THR A 47 10.17 3.55 32.95
N LEU A 48 9.63 3.60 31.73
CA LEU A 48 8.82 4.68 31.16
C LEU A 48 7.36 4.23 31.03
N THR A 49 6.71 3.97 32.16
CA THR A 49 5.26 3.72 32.23
C THR A 49 4.58 4.79 33.06
N THR A 50 3.35 5.16 32.67
CA THR A 50 2.49 6.04 33.47
C THR A 50 1.86 5.28 34.65
N GLY A 51 2.14 3.97 34.78
CA GLY A 51 1.55 3.09 35.80
C GLY A 51 0.13 2.63 35.48
N ASN A 52 -0.43 3.05 34.34
CA ASN A 52 -1.77 2.66 33.89
C ASN A 52 -1.74 2.22 32.42
N ALA A 53 -2.05 0.95 32.18
CA ALA A 53 -2.07 0.33 30.86
C ALA A 53 -2.99 1.00 29.84
N LEU A 54 -4.07 1.63 30.31
CA LEU A 54 -4.99 2.36 29.43
C LEU A 54 -4.36 3.66 28.93
N ILE A 55 -3.68 4.41 29.80
CA ILE A 55 -3.07 5.69 29.45
C ILE A 55 -1.87 5.47 28.53
N ASP A 56 -1.05 4.46 28.83
CA ASP A 56 0.07 4.06 27.97
C ASP A 56 -0.43 3.62 26.58
N GLY A 57 -1.55 2.88 26.53
CA GLY A 57 -2.20 2.49 25.29
C GLY A 57 -2.71 3.68 24.46
N ILE A 58 -3.34 4.66 25.12
CA ILE A 58 -3.84 5.90 24.47
C ILE A 58 -2.70 6.70 23.87
N LEU A 59 -1.64 6.95 24.66
CA LEU A 59 -0.51 7.76 24.23
C LEU A 59 0.25 7.10 23.08
N ASN A 60 0.49 5.79 23.17
CA ASN A 60 1.11 5.03 22.08
C ASN A 60 0.25 5.07 20.80
N GLY A 61 -1.06 4.87 20.93
CA GLY A 61 -1.98 4.87 19.79
C GLY A 61 -2.03 6.23 19.11
N LEU A 62 -2.11 7.30 19.89
CA LEU A 62 -2.12 8.68 19.40
C LEU A 62 -0.79 9.06 18.76
N PHE A 63 0.34 8.64 19.34
CA PHE A 63 1.66 8.88 18.77
C PHE A 63 1.82 8.22 17.39
N ILE A 64 1.44 6.94 17.28
CA ILE A 64 1.47 6.21 16.00
C ILE A 64 0.52 6.88 14.98
N ALA A 65 -0.69 7.24 15.40
CA ALA A 65 -1.64 7.95 14.54
C ALA A 65 -1.08 9.29 14.04
N THR A 66 -0.38 10.03 14.90
CA THR A 66 0.27 11.30 14.56
C THR A 66 1.36 11.10 13.51
N ILE A 67 2.19 10.05 13.63
CA ILE A 67 3.20 9.72 12.62
C ILE A 67 2.55 9.40 11.27
N ILE A 68 1.49 8.60 11.26
CA ILE A 68 0.75 8.25 10.03
C ILE A 68 0.17 9.52 9.39
N ALA A 69 -0.44 10.40 10.20
CA ALA A 69 -1.00 11.67 9.74
C ALA A 69 0.06 12.61 9.15
N LEU A 70 1.20 12.78 9.85
CA LEU A 70 2.34 13.56 9.37
C LEU A 70 2.87 13.03 8.05
N MET A 71 3.01 11.71 7.91
CA MET A 71 3.44 11.08 6.68
C MET A 71 2.46 11.33 5.53
N GLY A 72 1.16 11.25 5.80
CA GLY A 72 0.11 11.59 4.82
C GLY A 72 0.18 13.05 4.36
N ILE A 73 0.41 13.99 5.27
CA ILE A 73 0.59 15.41 4.95
C ILE A 73 1.85 15.62 4.10
N ILE A 74 2.98 15.02 4.47
CA ILE A 74 4.25 15.13 3.72
C ILE A 74 4.06 14.65 2.28
N LEU A 75 3.47 13.47 2.10
CA LEU A 75 3.21 12.91 0.76
C LEU A 75 2.28 13.82 -0.06
N SER A 76 1.22 14.35 0.55
CA SER A 76 0.34 15.32 -0.10
C SER A 76 1.07 16.60 -0.50
N GLN A 77 1.92 17.11 0.38
CA GLN A 77 2.68 18.34 0.13
C GLN A 77 3.66 18.11 -1.03
N CYS A 78 4.36 16.98 -1.07
CA CYS A 78 5.22 16.62 -2.20
C CYS A 78 4.44 16.57 -3.52
N ILE A 79 3.22 16.07 -3.54
CA ILE A 79 2.35 16.09 -4.73
C ILE A 79 2.05 17.53 -5.14
N SER A 80 1.68 18.39 -4.18
CA SER A 80 1.38 19.80 -4.45
C SER A 80 2.59 20.60 -4.97
N HIS A 81 3.81 20.24 -4.57
CA HIS A 81 5.07 20.85 -5.03
C HIS A 81 5.60 20.26 -6.35
N GLN A 82 4.78 19.52 -7.10
CA GLN A 82 5.15 18.87 -8.37
C GLN A 82 6.28 17.84 -8.24
N LEU A 83 6.58 17.35 -7.03
CA LEU A 83 7.60 16.32 -6.75
C LEU A 83 7.04 14.91 -6.97
N ILE A 84 6.21 14.73 -7.99
CA ILE A 84 5.44 13.51 -8.23
C ILE A 84 6.37 12.31 -8.42
N SER A 85 7.48 12.47 -9.17
CA SER A 85 8.47 11.40 -9.37
C SER A 85 9.05 10.84 -8.07
N TYR A 86 9.28 11.68 -7.07
CA TYR A 86 9.79 11.24 -5.77
C TYR A 86 8.73 10.49 -4.98
N VAL A 87 7.48 10.94 -5.03
CA VAL A 87 6.34 10.24 -4.40
C VAL A 87 6.16 8.87 -5.03
N ILE A 88 6.25 8.77 -6.36
CA ILE A 88 6.18 7.48 -7.08
C ILE A 88 7.30 6.55 -6.64
N LEU A 89 8.55 7.05 -6.62
CA LEU A 89 9.71 6.26 -6.22
C LEU A 89 9.54 5.78 -4.77
N PHE A 90 9.14 6.67 -3.87
CA PHE A 90 8.93 6.37 -2.45
C PHE A 90 7.85 5.31 -2.25
N VAL A 91 6.68 5.45 -2.89
CA VAL A 91 5.57 4.50 -2.79
C VAL A 91 5.96 3.14 -3.37
N LYS A 92 6.58 3.10 -4.56
CA LYS A 92 7.04 1.84 -5.17
C LYS A 92 8.10 1.16 -4.33
N SER A 93 9.06 1.91 -3.80
CA SER A 93 10.12 1.38 -2.93
C SER A 93 9.55 0.82 -1.62
N SER A 94 8.64 1.56 -0.97
CA SER A 94 7.99 1.12 0.27
C SER A 94 7.15 -0.13 0.07
N PHE A 95 6.42 -0.21 -1.04
CA PHE A 95 5.65 -1.40 -1.41
C PHE A 95 6.55 -2.63 -1.60
N LEU A 96 7.64 -2.50 -2.38
CA LEU A 96 8.58 -3.60 -2.60
C LEU A 96 9.31 -4.04 -1.32
N MET A 97 9.72 -3.10 -0.49
CA MET A 97 10.37 -3.41 0.79
C MET A 97 9.42 -4.22 1.70
N THR A 98 8.16 -3.78 1.80
CA THR A 98 7.15 -4.46 2.61
C THR A 98 6.82 -5.84 2.06
N ALA A 99 6.77 -5.98 0.73
CA ALA A 99 6.55 -7.25 0.04
C ALA A 99 7.67 -8.28 0.24
N PHE A 100 8.88 -7.86 0.61
CA PHE A 100 9.97 -8.77 0.94
C PHE A 100 10.03 -9.07 2.44
N ILE A 101 9.99 -8.04 3.28
CA ILE A 101 10.22 -8.16 4.73
C ILE A 101 9.07 -8.87 5.43
N MET A 102 7.81 -8.48 5.15
CA MET A 102 6.66 -9.02 5.87
C MET A 102 6.46 -10.52 5.61
N PRO A 103 6.49 -11.01 4.36
CA PRO A 103 6.40 -12.44 4.09
C PRO A 103 7.60 -13.20 4.64
N ALA A 104 8.82 -12.64 4.60
CA ALA A 104 10.01 -13.31 5.14
C ALA A 104 9.83 -13.65 6.63
N ASN A 105 9.32 -12.72 7.44
CA ASN A 105 9.09 -12.97 8.87
C ASN A 105 8.03 -14.07 9.09
N ILE A 106 6.93 -14.03 8.34
CA ILE A 106 5.85 -15.02 8.47
C ILE A 106 6.31 -16.41 8.02
N ILE A 107 7.06 -16.47 6.92
CA ILE A 107 7.62 -17.72 6.40
C ILE A 107 8.66 -18.29 7.36
N TYR A 108 9.49 -17.45 7.97
CA TYR A 108 10.44 -17.86 9.00
C TYR A 108 9.72 -18.52 10.18
N ASP A 109 8.70 -17.86 10.73
CA ASP A 109 7.91 -18.37 11.85
C ASP A 109 7.19 -19.67 11.48
N PHE A 110 6.68 -19.77 10.24
CA PHE A 110 6.08 -20.99 9.70
C PHE A 110 7.08 -22.15 9.66
N TYR A 111 8.28 -21.92 9.12
CA TYR A 111 9.32 -22.95 9.05
C TYR A 111 9.85 -23.32 10.42
N LEU A 112 10.00 -22.37 11.34
CA LEU A 112 10.40 -22.64 12.71
C LEU A 112 9.40 -23.53 13.43
N LYS A 113 8.09 -23.31 13.21
CA LYS A 113 7.02 -24.15 13.75
C LYS A 113 6.95 -25.54 13.13
N PHE A 114 7.18 -25.65 11.81
CA PHE A 114 7.02 -26.92 11.09
C PHE A 114 8.28 -27.81 11.12
N LEU A 115 9.47 -27.23 10.96
CA LEU A 115 10.74 -27.95 10.92
C LEU A 115 11.43 -28.02 12.29
N GLY A 116 11.02 -27.20 13.25
CA GLY A 116 11.66 -27.09 14.57
C GLY A 116 13.00 -26.35 14.52
N SER A 117 13.39 -25.74 15.65
CA SER A 117 14.55 -24.84 15.76
C SER A 117 15.92 -25.47 15.42
N ASN A 118 16.03 -26.79 15.32
CA ASN A 118 17.30 -27.49 15.11
C ASN A 118 17.79 -27.47 13.65
N ASN A 119 16.93 -27.12 12.70
CA ASN A 119 17.30 -27.11 11.29
C ASN A 119 18.06 -25.82 10.92
N SER A 120 19.37 -25.94 10.70
CA SER A 120 20.25 -24.82 10.33
C SER A 120 19.89 -24.16 8.98
N TYR A 121 19.15 -24.86 8.11
CA TYR A 121 18.74 -24.38 6.79
C TYR A 121 17.48 -23.51 6.78
N ILE A 122 16.82 -23.27 7.93
CA ILE A 122 15.59 -22.46 8.01
C ILE A 122 15.78 -21.06 7.43
N TYR A 123 16.89 -20.40 7.76
CA TYR A 123 17.20 -19.08 7.22
C TYR A 123 17.32 -19.08 5.70
N LEU A 124 17.98 -20.11 5.13
CA LEU A 124 18.15 -20.25 3.69
C LEU A 124 16.81 -20.48 2.99
N TYR A 125 15.97 -21.39 3.50
CA TYR A 125 14.64 -21.62 2.94
C TYR A 125 13.76 -20.37 2.99
N THR A 126 13.80 -19.63 4.09
CA THR A 126 13.08 -18.36 4.26
C THR A 126 13.49 -17.33 3.21
N ILE A 127 14.80 -17.13 3.03
CA ILE A 127 15.32 -16.15 2.07
C ILE A 127 14.92 -16.55 0.64
N ILE A 128 15.11 -17.81 0.25
CA ILE A 128 14.81 -18.27 -1.12
C ILE A 128 13.31 -18.12 -1.41
N THR A 129 12.45 -18.55 -0.50
CA THR A 129 10.99 -18.47 -0.70
C THR A 129 10.49 -17.03 -0.69
N SER A 130 10.92 -16.19 0.24
CA SER A 130 10.54 -14.76 0.25
C SER A 130 11.03 -14.02 -1.00
N LEU A 131 12.26 -14.32 -1.45
CA LEU A 131 12.81 -13.73 -2.67
C LEU A 131 12.02 -14.18 -3.90
N SER A 132 11.66 -15.47 -4.00
CA SER A 132 10.82 -15.98 -5.09
C SER A 132 9.44 -15.31 -5.12
N PHE A 133 8.80 -15.11 -3.96
CA PHE A 133 7.53 -14.41 -3.84
C PHE A 133 7.65 -12.94 -4.25
N THR A 134 8.70 -12.26 -3.83
CA THR A 134 8.97 -10.86 -4.18
C THR A 134 9.23 -10.70 -5.67
N LEU A 135 9.97 -11.62 -6.29
CA LEU A 135 10.19 -11.63 -7.74
C LEU A 135 8.88 -11.83 -8.52
N LEU A 136 7.96 -12.67 -8.03
CA LEU A 136 6.63 -12.82 -8.63
C LEU A 136 5.85 -11.51 -8.58
N ILE A 137 5.91 -10.77 -7.47
CA ILE A 137 5.29 -9.44 -7.34
C ILE A 137 5.92 -8.44 -8.31
N ILE A 138 7.25 -8.37 -8.37
CA ILE A 138 7.95 -7.47 -9.30
C ILE A 138 7.54 -7.78 -10.74
N THR A 139 7.51 -9.06 -11.10
CA THR A 139 7.09 -9.52 -12.43
C THR A 139 5.63 -9.14 -12.68
N ALA A 140 4.73 -9.34 -11.72
CA ALA A 140 3.32 -9.02 -11.85
C ALA A 140 3.04 -7.52 -12.06
N TYR A 141 3.86 -6.65 -11.47
CA TYR A 141 3.65 -5.20 -11.52
C TYR A 141 4.48 -4.48 -12.61
N PHE A 142 5.60 -5.06 -13.04
CA PHE A 142 6.49 -4.47 -14.04
C PHE A 142 6.29 -5.06 -15.44
N THR A 143 5.60 -6.20 -15.57
CA THR A 143 5.27 -6.79 -16.87
C THR A 143 3.97 -6.22 -17.42
N ASN A 144 4.01 -5.69 -18.65
CA ASN A 144 2.86 -5.00 -19.25
C ASN A 144 1.65 -5.91 -19.52
N ASN A 145 1.88 -7.22 -19.77
CA ASN A 145 0.85 -8.18 -20.16
C ASN A 145 0.39 -9.09 -19.01
N PHE A 146 0.58 -8.69 -17.75
CA PHE A 146 0.20 -9.54 -16.63
C PHE A 146 -1.30 -9.46 -16.35
N PRO A 147 -1.99 -10.60 -16.09
CA PRO A 147 -3.42 -10.60 -15.84
C PRO A 147 -3.74 -9.80 -14.56
N SER A 148 -4.62 -8.81 -14.70
CA SER A 148 -4.97 -7.88 -13.61
C SER A 148 -5.56 -8.58 -12.38
N PHE A 149 -6.21 -9.72 -12.58
CA PHE A 149 -6.71 -10.55 -11.49
C PHE A 149 -5.60 -11.08 -10.57
N LEU A 150 -4.49 -11.57 -11.13
CA LEU A 150 -3.36 -12.06 -10.32
C LEU A 150 -2.64 -10.91 -9.60
N GLN A 151 -2.51 -9.75 -10.25
CA GLN A 151 -1.97 -8.54 -9.63
C GLN A 151 -2.78 -8.13 -8.38
N GLN A 152 -4.11 -8.19 -8.49
CA GLN A 152 -5.03 -7.93 -7.38
C GLN A 152 -4.88 -8.94 -6.24
N ILE A 153 -4.77 -10.23 -6.55
CA ILE A 153 -4.53 -11.29 -5.54
C ILE A 153 -3.21 -11.06 -4.79
N PHE A 154 -2.12 -10.76 -5.49
CA PHE A 154 -0.83 -10.47 -4.84
C PHE A 154 -0.89 -9.22 -3.96
N SER A 155 -1.66 -8.20 -4.36
CA SER A 155 -1.91 -7.03 -3.52
C SER A 155 -2.66 -7.41 -2.24
N VAL A 156 -3.67 -8.29 -2.34
CA VAL A 156 -4.42 -8.78 -1.18
C VAL A 156 -3.51 -9.55 -0.23
N PHE A 157 -2.65 -10.45 -0.73
CA PHE A 157 -1.68 -11.14 0.13
C PHE A 157 -0.76 -10.17 0.87
N ASN A 158 -0.21 -9.15 0.19
CA ASN A 158 0.60 -8.12 0.84
C ASN A 158 -0.18 -7.37 1.93
N CYS A 159 -1.45 -7.04 1.67
CA CYS A 159 -2.32 -6.43 2.66
C CYS A 159 -2.56 -7.34 3.87
N SER A 160 -2.76 -8.65 3.65
CA SER A 160 -2.92 -9.63 4.72
C SER A 160 -1.68 -9.68 5.61
N PHE A 161 -0.49 -9.73 5.02
CA PHE A 161 0.78 -9.80 5.75
C PHE A 161 1.03 -8.54 6.59
N ILE A 162 0.76 -7.36 6.03
CA ILE A 162 0.83 -6.09 6.78
C ILE A 162 -0.17 -6.08 7.94
N SER A 163 -1.40 -6.56 7.71
CA SER A 163 -2.43 -6.63 8.75
C SER A 163 -2.01 -7.55 9.91
N ILE A 164 -1.45 -8.73 9.61
CA ILE A 164 -0.93 -9.66 10.62
C ILE A 164 0.21 -9.03 11.40
N TYR A 165 1.09 -8.28 10.74
CA TYR A 165 2.16 -7.54 11.40
C TYR A 165 1.58 -6.54 12.41
N TYR A 166 0.64 -5.68 12.02
CA TYR A 166 0.00 -4.76 12.98
C TYR A 166 -0.65 -5.48 14.16
N LEU A 167 -1.25 -6.64 13.91
CA LEU A 167 -1.92 -7.44 14.94
C LEU A 167 -0.96 -8.09 15.93
N ARG A 168 0.25 -8.45 15.48
CA ARG A 168 1.32 -8.96 16.35
C ARG A 168 2.00 -7.87 17.15
N PHE A 169 2.29 -6.74 16.52
CA PHE A 169 3.15 -5.70 17.08
C PHE A 169 2.45 -4.71 17.99
N LEU A 170 1.13 -4.51 17.83
CA LEU A 170 0.40 -3.55 18.64
C LEU A 170 -0.31 -4.25 19.80
N PRO A 171 -0.14 -3.78 21.04
CA PRO A 171 -0.86 -4.34 22.17
C PRO A 171 -2.35 -4.00 22.07
N ARG A 172 -3.19 -4.83 22.68
CA ARG A 172 -4.65 -4.78 22.55
C ARG A 172 -5.22 -3.37 22.75
N HIS A 173 -4.84 -2.68 23.83
CA HIS A 173 -5.36 -1.34 24.14
C HIS A 173 -4.95 -0.30 23.08
N THR A 174 -3.69 -0.32 22.64
CA THR A 174 -3.17 0.60 21.62
C THR A 174 -3.91 0.46 20.28
N ILE A 175 -4.26 -0.77 19.86
CA ILE A 175 -4.97 -1.01 18.59
C ILE A 175 -6.32 -0.29 18.57
N TRP A 176 -7.12 -0.42 19.64
CA TRP A 176 -8.45 0.19 19.69
C TRP A 176 -8.39 1.72 19.57
N PHE A 177 -7.46 2.36 20.30
CA PHE A 177 -7.29 3.81 20.22
C PHE A 177 -6.73 4.25 18.87
N LEU A 178 -5.76 3.51 18.32
CA LEU A 178 -5.22 3.77 16.98
C LEU A 178 -6.33 3.72 15.92
N MET A 179 -7.20 2.70 15.95
CA MET A 179 -8.31 2.59 14.99
C MET A 179 -9.24 3.80 15.05
N ILE A 180 -9.64 4.22 16.25
CA ILE A 180 -10.49 5.40 16.45
C ILE A 180 -9.79 6.65 15.91
N ALA A 181 -8.52 6.85 16.25
CA ALA A 181 -7.74 8.01 15.80
C ALA A 181 -7.60 8.06 14.27
N VAL A 182 -7.36 6.91 13.63
CA VAL A 182 -7.26 6.81 12.16
C VAL A 182 -8.61 7.09 11.49
N ILE A 183 -9.73 6.60 12.04
CA ILE A 183 -11.07 6.91 11.51
C ILE A 183 -11.34 8.41 11.56
N PHE A 184 -11.05 9.06 12.69
CA PHE A 184 -11.20 10.51 12.80
C PHE A 184 -10.28 11.27 11.85
N TRP A 185 -9.03 10.82 11.71
CA TRP A 185 -8.07 11.40 10.77
C TRP A 185 -8.54 11.28 9.31
N ASP A 186 -9.05 10.12 8.91
CA ASP A 186 -9.57 9.89 7.56
C ASP A 186 -10.75 10.81 7.25
N LEU A 187 -11.72 10.93 8.16
CA LEU A 187 -12.84 11.88 8.05
C LEU A 187 -12.37 13.33 7.90
N PHE A 188 -11.35 13.72 8.67
CA PHE A 188 -10.76 15.06 8.59
C PHE A 188 -10.02 15.29 7.26
N ALA A 189 -9.25 14.30 6.80
CA ALA A 189 -8.49 14.35 5.57
C ALA A 189 -9.38 14.42 4.32
N VAL A 190 -10.59 13.85 4.37
CA VAL A 190 -11.58 13.95 3.28
C VAL A 190 -12.30 15.30 3.28
N ASN A 191 -12.74 15.78 4.46
CA ASN A 191 -13.58 16.97 4.56
C ASN A 191 -12.80 18.29 4.38
N SER A 192 -11.49 18.30 4.64
CA SER A 192 -10.68 19.51 4.51
C SER A 192 -10.46 19.91 3.04
N SER A 193 -10.64 21.21 2.73
CA SER A 193 -10.38 21.76 1.39
C SER A 193 -8.94 21.56 0.90
N PHE A 194 -7.99 21.34 1.82
CA PHE A 194 -6.58 21.03 1.56
C PHE A 194 -6.22 19.59 1.96
N GLY A 195 -7.20 18.71 1.99
CA GLY A 195 -7.04 17.31 2.36
C GLY A 195 -6.05 16.57 1.47
N PRO A 196 -5.13 15.76 2.03
CA PRO A 196 -4.20 14.90 1.30
C PRO A 196 -4.86 14.07 0.19
N LEU A 197 -6.03 13.51 0.51
CA LEU A 197 -6.77 12.65 -0.39
C LEU A 197 -7.39 13.44 -1.56
N LYS A 198 -7.84 14.67 -1.31
CA LYS A 198 -8.42 15.55 -2.33
C LYS A 198 -7.35 16.06 -3.30
N VAL A 199 -6.16 16.42 -2.80
CA VAL A 199 -5.02 16.82 -3.64
C VAL A 199 -4.54 15.67 -4.52
N ALA A 200 -4.50 14.45 -3.99
CA ALA A 200 -4.18 13.26 -4.78
C ALA A 200 -5.26 12.98 -5.84
N ALA A 201 -6.55 13.09 -5.49
CA ALA A 201 -7.66 12.86 -6.40
C ALA A 201 -7.75 13.92 -7.53
N LEU A 202 -7.52 15.20 -7.23
CA LEU A 202 -7.51 16.28 -8.23
C LEU A 202 -6.34 16.14 -9.21
N ASN A 203 -5.21 15.65 -8.73
CA ASN A 203 -4.05 15.40 -9.57
C ASN A 203 -4.12 14.03 -10.28
N ALA A 204 -5.13 13.19 -10.02
CA ALA A 204 -5.34 11.83 -10.59
C ALA A 204 -5.14 11.78 -12.11
N GLN A 205 -5.59 12.80 -12.83
CA GLN A 205 -5.44 12.90 -14.29
C GLN A 205 -3.99 13.09 -14.76
N ASN A 206 -3.10 13.62 -13.91
CA ASN A 206 -1.66 13.73 -14.17
C ASN A 206 -0.87 12.51 -13.69
N PHE A 207 -1.48 11.61 -12.92
CA PHE A 207 -0.83 10.37 -12.53
C PHE A 207 -0.94 9.39 -13.70
N ASN A 208 0.22 9.00 -14.25
CA ASN A 208 0.31 7.83 -15.11
C ASN A 208 -0.43 6.66 -14.43
N GLU A 209 -1.27 5.94 -15.17
CA GLU A 209 -2.09 4.82 -14.67
C GLU A 209 -1.31 3.83 -13.80
N GLY A 210 0.00 3.73 -14.02
CA GLY A 210 0.91 2.93 -13.22
C GLY A 210 0.92 3.26 -11.72
N ILE A 211 0.62 4.49 -11.27
CA ILE A 211 0.71 4.90 -9.85
C ILE A 211 -0.59 4.57 -9.11
N LEU A 212 -1.70 4.83 -9.79
CA LEU A 212 -3.03 4.48 -9.33
C LEU A 212 -3.15 2.96 -9.11
N ARG A 213 -2.48 2.14 -9.92
CA ARG A 213 -2.39 0.67 -9.75
C ARG A 213 -1.67 0.21 -8.46
N PHE A 214 -0.83 1.04 -7.83
CA PHE A 214 -0.15 0.70 -6.56
C PHE A 214 -0.87 1.24 -5.32
N MET A 215 -1.57 2.37 -5.44
CA MET A 215 -2.26 3.01 -4.31
C MET A 215 -3.73 2.58 -4.17
N PHE A 216 -4.41 2.28 -5.28
CA PHE A 216 -5.81 1.92 -5.26
C PHE A 216 -6.00 0.50 -5.77
N PHE A 217 -6.93 -0.22 -5.13
CA PHE A 217 -7.51 -1.40 -5.73
C PHE A 217 -8.32 -0.96 -6.96
N ILE A 218 -7.68 -0.95 -8.12
CA ILE A 218 -8.36 -0.63 -9.38
C ILE A 218 -8.78 -1.95 -10.00
N ALA A 219 -10.08 -2.22 -9.91
CA ALA A 219 -10.74 -3.17 -10.80
C ALA A 219 -10.62 -2.60 -12.21
N LYS A 220 -9.60 -3.05 -12.94
CA LYS A 220 -9.41 -2.70 -14.34
C LYS A 220 -10.62 -3.25 -15.09
N ASN A 221 -11.57 -2.40 -15.44
CA ASN A 221 -12.58 -2.77 -16.42
C ASN A 221 -11.84 -2.87 -17.75
N GLY A 222 -11.91 -4.03 -18.42
CA GLY A 222 -11.19 -4.32 -19.66
C GLY A 222 -11.64 -3.52 -20.88
N LYS A 223 -12.04 -2.26 -20.72
CA LYS A 223 -12.41 -1.32 -21.78
C LYS A 223 -11.46 -0.11 -21.89
N ASP A 224 -10.63 0.15 -20.87
CA ASP A 224 -9.82 1.39 -20.82
C ASP A 224 -8.45 1.27 -21.54
N GLU A 225 -8.07 0.08 -22.01
CA GLU A 225 -6.79 -0.13 -22.73
C GLU A 225 -6.88 0.09 -24.24
N GLU A 226 -8.09 0.09 -24.83
CA GLU A 226 -8.23 0.34 -26.27
C GLU A 226 -8.41 1.85 -26.59
N GLU A 227 -9.00 2.64 -25.68
CA GLU A 227 -9.23 4.08 -25.91
C GLU A 227 -8.03 4.98 -25.55
N SER A 228 -7.10 4.50 -24.71
CA SER A 228 -5.94 5.29 -24.26
C SER A 228 -4.79 5.29 -25.27
N ASP A 229 -4.56 4.20 -26.00
CA ASP A 229 -3.52 4.12 -27.03
C ASP A 229 -3.91 4.85 -28.33
N ASP A 230 -5.20 4.86 -28.70
CA ASP A 230 -5.66 5.54 -29.91
C ASP A 230 -5.67 7.07 -29.74
N ASN A 231 -6.10 7.56 -28.56
CA ASN A 231 -6.04 8.99 -28.24
C ASN A 231 -4.59 9.51 -28.15
N ASN A 232 -3.65 8.72 -27.66
CA ASN A 232 -2.26 9.14 -27.53
C ASN A 232 -1.55 9.24 -28.91
N ASN A 233 -1.97 8.40 -29.86
CA ASN A 233 -1.51 8.46 -31.26
C ASN A 233 -2.14 9.64 -32.02
N GLU A 234 -3.43 9.90 -31.83
CA GLU A 234 -4.13 11.08 -32.39
C GLU A 234 -3.54 12.40 -31.85
N ILE A 235 -3.28 12.49 -30.54
CA ILE A 235 -2.67 13.69 -29.92
C ILE A 235 -1.22 13.89 -30.41
N LYS A 236 -0.45 12.81 -30.63
CA LYS A 236 0.88 12.89 -31.25
C LYS A 236 0.82 13.38 -32.70
N LYS A 237 -0.12 12.86 -33.50
CA LYS A 237 -0.37 13.35 -34.88
C LYS A 237 -0.76 14.82 -34.88
N MET A 238 -1.66 15.24 -33.98
CA MET A 238 -2.12 16.62 -33.91
C MET A 238 -0.99 17.58 -33.47
N LYS A 239 -0.14 17.19 -32.52
CA LYS A 239 1.06 17.98 -32.13
C LYS A 239 2.11 18.05 -33.25
N PHE A 240 2.25 16.99 -34.04
CA PHE A 240 3.14 16.97 -35.20
C PHE A 240 2.64 17.89 -36.32
N LEU A 241 1.33 17.85 -36.62
CA LEU A 241 0.68 18.75 -37.57
C LEU A 241 0.78 20.23 -37.15
N LEU A 242 0.57 20.53 -35.86
CA LEU A 242 0.73 21.89 -35.31
C LEU A 242 2.18 22.41 -35.40
N ARG A 243 3.18 21.53 -35.27
CA ARG A 243 4.59 21.89 -35.49
C ARG A 243 4.87 22.20 -36.96
N ILE A 244 4.33 21.41 -37.88
CA ILE A 244 4.46 21.66 -39.33
C ILE A 244 3.76 22.96 -39.73
N LEU A 245 2.54 23.20 -39.24
CA LEU A 245 1.81 24.45 -39.47
C LEU A 245 2.56 25.67 -38.95
N LYS A 246 3.16 25.60 -37.75
CA LYS A 246 4.01 26.68 -37.21
C LYS A 246 5.28 26.92 -38.04
N LEU A 247 5.89 25.87 -38.60
CA LEU A 247 7.06 25.99 -39.47
C LEU A 247 6.70 26.62 -40.82
N ILE A 248 5.56 26.25 -41.41
CA ILE A 248 5.04 26.87 -42.64
C ILE A 248 4.70 28.35 -42.40
N GLN A 249 4.09 28.67 -41.25
CA GLN A 249 3.74 30.04 -40.88
C GLN A 249 5.00 30.90 -40.63
N GLN A 250 6.08 30.32 -40.10
CA GLN A 250 7.37 31.02 -39.95
C GLN A 250 8.13 31.20 -41.27
N MET A 251 8.02 30.26 -42.21
CA MET A 251 8.61 30.41 -43.55
C MET A 251 7.91 31.48 -44.40
N MET A 252 6.60 31.67 -44.21
CA MET A 252 5.80 32.65 -44.96
C MET A 252 5.95 34.10 -44.46
N ILE A 253 6.61 34.32 -43.32
CA ILE A 253 6.90 35.66 -42.76
C ILE A 253 8.30 36.16 -43.21
N ILE A 254 9.08 35.33 -43.91
CA ILE A 254 10.45 35.63 -44.37
C ILE A 254 10.53 35.86 -45.90
N PHE A 255 9.38 35.87 -46.60
CA PHE A 255 9.23 36.37 -47.97
C PHE A 255 8.17 37.47 -48.02
#